data_AF-A0A2K3LC06-F1
#
_entry.id   AF-A0A2K3LC06-F1
#
_cell.length_a   1.000
_cell.length_b   1.000
_cell.length_c   1.000
_cell.angle_alpha   90.00
_cell.angle_beta   90.00
_cell.angle_gamma   90.00
#
_symmetry.space_group_name_H-M   'P 1'
#
loop_
_entity.id
_entity.type
_entity.pdbx_description
1 polymer ?
#
loop_
_entity_poly.entity_id
_entity_poly.type
_entity_poly.pdbx_seq_one_letter_code
_entity_poly.pdbx_strand_id
1 'polypeptide(L)'
;MHMLGVCTMADAVPILRWMKLGVKAMKETAKELDIVLDEWLVEHHKMKGLVEKVESDQDFMDMMISMLDGATINGFDADTINKATTLMRGATPLFGPKIDFSWSIREALILGATDTSTVTLTWVICLLLRNPLVLEKAKEELNIQIGEERFIVESDINKLIYLQAIVKETLRLYPPGPLSAPREFTEDCNLGGYHIKKGTRLITNLWKIHTDPSIWPDPLEFKPERFLTTHKDIDAKGQHFELLPFGSGRRICPGISFGLHMIHLTLANFLHSFEISNGSSEPVDMTENLGMTNEKATPLEILVKPHFSHKYYETM
;
A
#
# COMPACT_ATOMS: atom_id res chain seq x y z
N MET A 1 4.08 -15.66 -0.74
CA MET A 1 4.35 -14.23 -1.02
C MET A 1 4.37 -13.55 0.35
N HIS A 2 5.55 -13.19 0.85
CA HIS A 2 5.75 -12.61 2.19
C HIS A 2 6.84 -11.54 2.10
N MET A 3 6.72 -10.58 1.17
CA MET A 3 7.78 -9.61 0.91
C MET A 3 7.96 -8.58 2.02
N LEU A 4 6.87 -8.14 2.66
CA LEU A 4 6.92 -7.30 3.87
C LEU A 4 7.17 -8.07 5.17
N GLY A 5 7.25 -9.39 5.13
CA GLY A 5 7.47 -10.24 6.29
C GLY A 5 6.19 -10.63 7.04
N VAL A 6 6.34 -11.57 7.97
CA VAL A 6 5.24 -12.14 8.78
C VAL A 6 5.52 -11.79 10.24
N CYS A 7 4.50 -11.39 11.00
CA CYS A 7 4.64 -11.24 12.45
C CYS A 7 4.99 -12.59 13.06
N THR A 8 6.17 -12.69 13.66
CA THR A 8 6.63 -13.94 14.27
C THR A 8 6.33 -13.96 15.77
N MET A 9 6.23 -15.16 16.37
CA MET A 9 6.08 -15.30 17.83
C MET A 9 7.22 -14.63 18.61
N ALA A 10 8.38 -14.47 17.99
CA ALA A 10 9.55 -13.79 18.56
C ALA A 10 9.38 -12.27 18.66
N ASP A 11 8.44 -11.68 17.92
CA ASP A 11 8.09 -10.26 18.00
C ASP A 11 7.19 -9.97 19.20
N ALA A 12 6.31 -10.90 19.54
CA ALA A 12 5.45 -10.83 20.73
C ALA A 12 6.17 -11.30 22.00
N VAL A 13 7.03 -12.33 21.90
CA VAL A 13 7.75 -12.92 23.03
C VAL A 13 9.25 -12.92 22.72
N PRO A 14 9.99 -11.86 23.12
CA PRO A 14 11.41 -11.71 22.76
C PRO A 14 12.33 -12.87 23.16
N ILE A 15 11.96 -13.63 24.19
CA ILE A 15 12.74 -14.80 24.65
C ILE A 15 12.76 -15.93 23.61
N LEU A 16 11.80 -15.98 22.68
CA LEU A 16 11.70 -17.00 21.63
C LEU A 16 12.51 -16.66 20.36
N ARG A 17 13.23 -15.54 20.36
CA ARG A 17 14.05 -15.08 19.22
C ARG A 17 15.11 -16.10 18.78
N TRP A 18 15.57 -16.98 19.67
CA TRP A 18 16.55 -18.02 19.33
C TRP A 18 16.02 -19.05 18.32
N MET A 19 14.69 -19.24 18.25
CA MET A 19 14.07 -20.24 17.38
C MET A 19 14.10 -19.85 15.90
N LYS A 20 14.29 -18.56 15.56
CA LYS A 20 14.44 -18.02 14.18
C LYS A 20 13.38 -18.49 13.16
N LEU A 21 12.19 -18.88 13.60
CA LEU A 21 11.11 -19.36 12.74
C LEU A 21 10.67 -18.24 11.78
N GLY A 22 10.60 -18.51 10.47
CA GLY A 22 10.24 -17.53 9.43
C GLY A 22 11.35 -16.54 9.05
N VAL A 23 12.27 -16.22 9.97
CA VAL A 23 13.32 -15.21 9.76
C VAL A 23 14.35 -15.63 8.69
N LYS A 24 14.60 -16.93 8.51
CA LYS A 24 15.55 -17.43 7.52
C LYS A 24 15.11 -17.10 6.09
N ALA A 25 13.86 -17.40 5.75
CA ALA A 25 13.31 -17.14 4.42
C ALA A 25 13.30 -15.63 4.11
N MET A 26 12.90 -14.79 5.07
CA MET A 26 12.93 -13.33 4.90
C MET A 26 14.35 -12.81 4.61
N LYS A 27 15.37 -13.37 5.27
CA LYS A 27 16.78 -13.01 5.02
C LYS A 27 17.26 -13.46 3.65
N GLU A 28 16.81 -14.60 3.15
CA GLU A 28 17.13 -15.08 1.81
C GLU A 28 16.48 -14.17 0.76
N THR A 29 15.17 -13.89 0.88
CA THR A 29 14.47 -12.94 -0.01
C THR A 29 15.11 -11.55 -0.02
N ALA A 30 15.50 -11.03 1.16
CA ALA A 30 16.13 -9.72 1.23
C ALA A 30 17.51 -9.68 0.54
N LYS A 31 18.24 -10.79 0.52
CA LYS A 31 19.53 -10.88 -0.20
C LYS A 31 19.33 -10.87 -1.71
N GLU A 32 18.36 -11.64 -2.22
CA GLU A 32 18.04 -11.66 -3.65
C GLU A 32 17.62 -10.27 -4.13
N LEU A 33 16.81 -9.56 -3.35
CA LEU A 33 16.41 -8.20 -3.66
C LEU A 33 17.58 -7.20 -3.62
N ASP A 34 18.51 -7.33 -2.67
CA ASP A 34 19.70 -6.47 -2.58
C ASP A 34 20.61 -6.65 -3.82
N ILE A 35 20.75 -7.88 -4.33
CA ILE A 35 21.51 -8.17 -5.56
C ILE A 35 20.90 -7.44 -6.76
N VAL A 36 19.58 -7.53 -6.95
CA VAL A 36 18.89 -6.85 -8.06
C VAL A 36 19.08 -5.34 -8.01
N LEU A 37 18.99 -4.74 -6.81
CA LEU A 37 19.21 -3.30 -6.64
C LEU A 37 20.65 -2.89 -6.93
N ASP A 38 21.62 -3.70 -6.52
CA ASP A 38 23.03 -3.43 -6.81
C ASP A 38 23.28 -3.40 -8.32
N GLU A 39 22.71 -4.37 -9.05
CA GLU A 39 22.80 -4.40 -10.51
C GLU A 39 22.17 -3.15 -11.14
N TRP A 40 20.96 -2.78 -10.71
CA TRP A 40 20.28 -1.58 -11.20
C TRP A 40 21.07 -0.30 -10.87
N LEU A 41 21.58 -0.17 -9.66
CA LEU A 41 22.33 1.03 -9.24
C LEU A 41 23.61 1.18 -10.06
N VAL A 42 24.34 0.08 -10.31
CA VAL A 42 25.52 0.07 -11.16
C VAL A 42 25.19 0.47 -12.60
N GLU A 43 24.04 0.04 -13.12
CA GLU A 43 23.57 0.45 -14.45
C GLU A 43 23.30 1.96 -14.50
N HIS A 44 22.60 2.52 -13.51
CA HIS A 44 22.29 3.96 -13.45
C HIS A 44 23.56 4.83 -13.35
N HIS A 45 24.54 4.42 -12.55
CA HIS A 45 25.84 5.09 -12.47
C HIS A 45 26.61 5.07 -13.80
N LYS A 46 26.59 3.94 -14.53
CA LYS A 46 27.21 3.84 -15.86
C LYS A 46 26.53 4.78 -16.87
N MET A 47 25.20 4.84 -16.85
CA MET A 47 24.45 5.68 -17.78
C MET A 47 24.62 7.17 -17.51
N LYS A 48 24.74 7.59 -16.23
CA LYS A 48 25.05 8.99 -15.84
C LYS A 48 26.35 9.51 -16.48
N GLY A 49 27.35 8.65 -16.69
CA GLY A 49 28.63 9.02 -17.29
C GLY A 49 28.67 9.02 -18.83
N LEU A 50 27.66 8.46 -19.49
CA LEU A 50 27.67 8.20 -20.94
C LEU A 50 26.63 9.00 -21.74
N VAL A 51 25.56 9.48 -21.10
CA VAL A 51 24.42 10.09 -21.79
C VAL A 51 23.99 11.36 -21.04
N GLU A 52 23.91 12.50 -21.74
CA GLU A 52 23.04 13.60 -21.31
C GLU A 52 21.59 13.09 -21.44
N LYS A 53 21.07 12.40 -20.42
CA LYS A 53 19.66 12.00 -20.40
C LYS A 53 18.81 13.27 -20.50
N VAL A 54 17.87 13.29 -21.44
CA VAL A 54 16.81 14.31 -21.47
C VAL A 54 16.08 14.25 -20.14
N GLU A 55 15.68 15.40 -19.59
CA GLU A 55 14.99 15.50 -18.29
C GLU A 55 13.75 14.58 -18.20
N SER A 56 13.17 14.17 -19.33
CA SER A 56 12.04 13.23 -19.44
C SER A 56 12.38 11.76 -19.14
N ASP A 57 13.65 11.37 -19.18
CA ASP A 57 14.10 9.97 -19.07
C ASP A 57 14.81 9.68 -17.74
N GLN A 58 14.75 10.63 -16.79
CA GLN A 58 15.30 10.47 -15.45
C GLN A 58 14.30 9.78 -14.53
N ASP A 59 14.78 8.75 -13.81
CA ASP A 59 13.97 8.05 -12.82
C ASP A 59 14.33 8.44 -11.37
N PHE A 60 13.68 7.79 -10.41
CA PHE A 60 13.91 8.04 -8.99
C PHE A 60 15.36 7.75 -8.57
N MET A 61 15.99 6.71 -9.12
CA MET A 61 17.38 6.38 -8.79
C MET A 61 18.36 7.39 -9.40
N ASP A 62 18.12 7.86 -10.63
CA ASP A 62 18.91 8.95 -11.24
C ASP A 62 18.87 10.22 -10.38
N MET A 63 17.67 10.58 -9.89
CA MET A 63 17.47 11.75 -9.02
C MET A 63 18.20 11.58 -7.69
N MET A 64 18.07 10.41 -7.06
CA MET A 64 18.71 10.10 -5.78
C MET A 64 20.25 10.07 -5.90
N ILE A 65 20.80 9.50 -6.97
CA ILE A 65 22.24 9.54 -7.29
C ILE A 65 22.73 10.98 -7.45
N SER A 66 21.95 11.83 -8.10
CA SER A 66 22.31 13.24 -8.31
C SER A 66 22.22 14.07 -7.02
N MET A 67 21.21 13.83 -6.19
CA MET A 67 21.02 14.54 -4.92
C MET A 67 22.03 14.14 -3.84
N LEU A 68 22.46 12.88 -3.83
CA LEU A 68 23.38 12.35 -2.83
C LEU A 68 24.83 12.29 -3.30
N ASP A 69 25.17 12.88 -4.45
CA ASP A 69 26.51 12.82 -5.01
C ASP A 69 27.56 13.34 -4.01
N GLY A 70 28.52 12.49 -3.63
CA GLY A 70 29.53 12.79 -2.61
C GLY A 70 29.00 12.97 -1.17
N ALA A 71 27.70 12.75 -0.92
CA ALA A 71 27.11 12.91 0.41
C ALA A 71 27.39 11.70 1.30
N THR A 72 27.60 11.96 2.60
CA THR A 72 27.63 10.94 3.64
C THR A 72 26.68 11.35 4.75
N ILE A 73 25.60 10.59 4.97
CA ILE A 73 24.58 10.91 5.97
C ILE A 73 24.62 9.84 7.06
N ASN A 74 24.87 10.26 8.30
CA ASN A 74 24.96 9.38 9.47
C ASN A 74 25.94 8.21 9.28
N GLY A 75 27.05 8.44 8.57
CA GLY A 75 28.08 7.43 8.31
C GLY A 75 27.75 6.43 7.20
N PHE A 76 26.63 6.61 6.49
CA PHE A 76 26.29 5.82 5.30
C PHE A 76 26.63 6.62 4.03
N ASP A 77 27.23 5.92 3.07
CA ASP A 77 27.49 6.44 1.73
C ASP A 77 26.19 6.61 0.93
N ALA A 78 26.28 7.41 -0.15
CA ALA A 78 25.18 7.74 -1.03
C ALA A 78 24.48 6.49 -1.62
N ASP A 79 25.25 5.50 -2.07
CA ASP A 79 24.72 4.29 -2.69
C ASP A 79 23.93 3.45 -1.70
N THR A 80 24.45 3.31 -0.48
CA THR A 80 23.73 2.66 0.62
C THR A 80 22.41 3.37 0.93
N ILE A 81 22.38 4.70 0.92
CA ILE A 81 21.16 5.47 1.19
C ILE A 81 20.17 5.32 0.02
N ASN A 82 20.65 5.35 -1.22
CA ASN A 82 19.85 5.16 -2.43
C ASN A 82 19.16 3.81 -2.40
N LYS A 83 19.94 2.72 -2.25
CA LYS A 83 19.39 1.37 -2.15
C LYS A 83 18.35 1.27 -1.04
N ALA A 84 18.70 1.71 0.17
CA ALA A 84 17.81 1.62 1.33
C ALA A 84 16.51 2.44 1.20
N THR A 85 16.49 3.47 0.36
CA THR A 85 15.31 4.32 0.10
C THR A 85 14.45 3.71 -1.01
N THR A 86 15.09 3.18 -2.06
CA THR A 86 14.41 2.51 -3.18
C THR A 86 13.77 1.18 -2.73
N LEU A 87 14.50 0.35 -1.99
CA LEU A 87 13.99 -0.92 -1.48
C LEU A 87 14.69 -1.34 -0.16
N MET A 88 13.96 -2.03 0.71
CA MET A 88 14.36 -2.26 2.09
C MET A 88 15.75 -2.88 2.17
N ARG A 89 16.65 -2.27 2.94
CA ARG A 89 17.86 -2.97 3.37
C ARG A 89 17.49 -3.96 4.47
N GLY A 90 17.31 -5.23 4.12
CA GLY A 90 17.38 -6.30 5.09
C GLY A 90 18.73 -6.23 5.79
N ALA A 91 18.73 -6.11 7.11
CA ALA A 91 19.92 -5.92 7.91
C ALA A 91 21.04 -6.92 7.53
N THR A 92 22.09 -6.45 6.87
CA THR A 92 23.39 -7.11 6.89
C THR A 92 24.09 -6.73 8.20
N PRO A 93 24.56 -7.71 9.00
CA PRO A 93 25.30 -7.42 10.22
C PRO A 93 26.71 -7.01 9.83
N LEU A 94 26.97 -5.71 9.72
CA LEU A 94 28.35 -5.22 9.75
C LEU A 94 28.71 -4.95 11.22
N PHE A 95 29.35 -5.95 11.83
CA PHE A 95 30.11 -5.92 13.09
C PHE A 95 29.68 -4.89 14.16
N GLY A 96 28.87 -5.34 15.13
CA GLY A 96 28.67 -4.65 16.41
C GLY A 96 27.83 -5.48 17.39
N PRO A 97 28.20 -5.56 18.70
CA PRO A 97 27.49 -6.39 19.70
C PRO A 97 26.20 -5.74 20.23
N LYS A 98 25.75 -4.63 19.64
CA LYS A 98 24.52 -3.93 20.03
C LYS A 98 23.61 -3.83 18.81
N ILE A 99 22.62 -4.72 18.74
CA ILE A 99 21.50 -4.57 17.81
C ILE A 99 20.58 -3.53 18.45
N ASP A 100 20.90 -2.26 18.22
CA ASP A 100 20.04 -1.17 18.64
C ASP A 100 18.74 -1.24 17.82
N PHE A 101 17.59 -1.29 18.49
CA PHE A 101 16.27 -1.36 17.83
C PHE A 101 15.86 -0.02 17.19
N SER A 102 16.75 0.98 17.19
CA SER A 102 16.72 2.17 16.33
C SER A 102 16.99 1.82 14.85
N TRP A 103 16.58 0.65 14.40
CA TRP A 103 16.41 0.36 12.98
C TRP A 103 15.18 1.12 12.54
N SER A 104 15.38 2.38 12.17
CA SER A 104 14.42 3.19 11.47
C SER A 104 13.90 2.35 10.31
N ILE A 105 12.61 2.01 10.34
CA ILE A 105 11.87 1.51 9.20
C ILE A 105 12.06 2.58 8.11
N ARG A 106 13.09 2.40 7.29
CA ARG A 106 13.25 3.14 6.04
C ARG A 106 12.23 2.48 5.13
N GLU A 107 11.12 3.17 4.95
CA GLU A 107 10.04 2.71 4.09
C GLU A 107 10.59 2.53 2.68
N ALA A 108 10.53 1.30 2.20
CA ALA A 108 10.93 0.92 0.86
C ALA A 108 9.85 1.37 -0.12
N LEU A 109 10.19 2.28 -1.04
CA LEU A 109 9.21 2.84 -1.97
C LEU A 109 8.52 1.75 -2.79
N ILE A 110 9.29 0.79 -3.33
CA ILE A 110 8.76 -0.31 -4.14
C ILE A 110 7.83 -1.21 -3.32
N LEU A 111 8.28 -1.73 -2.18
CA LEU A 111 7.46 -2.64 -1.36
C LEU A 111 6.21 -1.94 -0.80
N GLY A 112 6.38 -0.68 -0.36
CA GLY A 112 5.28 0.13 0.13
C GLY A 112 4.22 0.40 -0.93
N ALA A 113 4.61 0.52 -2.20
CA ALA A 113 3.69 0.74 -3.32
C ALA A 113 3.02 -0.54 -3.81
N THR A 114 3.79 -1.62 -4.01
CA THR A 114 3.31 -2.86 -4.65
C THR A 114 2.35 -3.63 -3.76
N ASP A 115 2.76 -3.97 -2.53
CA ASP A 115 1.98 -4.85 -1.65
C ASP A 115 0.67 -4.16 -1.23
N THR A 116 0.72 -2.87 -0.87
CA THR A 116 -0.47 -2.12 -0.41
C THR A 116 -1.51 -1.90 -1.52
N SER A 117 -1.06 -1.61 -2.74
CA SER A 117 -1.96 -1.45 -3.89
C SER A 117 -2.61 -2.77 -4.27
N THR A 118 -1.83 -3.86 -4.28
CA THR A 118 -2.33 -5.21 -4.58
C THR A 118 -3.39 -5.67 -3.57
N VAL A 119 -3.11 -5.47 -2.28
CA VAL A 119 -4.05 -5.76 -1.19
C VAL A 119 -5.34 -4.96 -1.36
N THR A 120 -5.23 -3.65 -1.63
CA THR A 120 -6.42 -2.81 -1.80
C THR A 120 -7.25 -3.26 -3.00
N LEU A 121 -6.63 -3.49 -4.16
CA LEU A 121 -7.33 -3.97 -5.35
C LEU A 121 -8.03 -5.31 -5.09
N THR A 122 -7.37 -6.24 -4.41
CA THR A 122 -7.95 -7.54 -4.07
C THR A 122 -9.19 -7.38 -3.19
N TRP A 123 -9.13 -6.55 -2.14
CA TRP A 123 -10.29 -6.29 -1.29
C TRP A 123 -11.42 -5.58 -2.04
N VAL A 124 -11.11 -4.62 -2.91
CA VAL A 124 -12.13 -3.95 -3.73
C VAL A 124 -12.88 -4.99 -4.57
N ILE A 125 -12.16 -5.88 -5.28
CA ILE A 125 -12.82 -6.91 -6.11
C ILE A 125 -13.64 -7.87 -5.24
N CYS A 126 -13.14 -8.29 -4.08
CA CYS A 126 -13.91 -9.11 -3.14
C CYS A 126 -15.23 -8.44 -2.73
N LEU A 127 -15.17 -7.15 -2.37
CA LEU A 127 -16.33 -6.37 -1.96
C LEU A 127 -17.33 -6.17 -3.10
N LEU A 128 -16.85 -5.90 -4.32
CA LEU A 128 -17.71 -5.78 -5.50
C LEU A 128 -18.42 -7.09 -5.82
N LEU A 129 -17.72 -8.23 -5.76
CA LEU A 129 -18.34 -9.55 -5.99
C LEU A 129 -19.36 -9.93 -4.92
N ARG A 130 -19.17 -9.48 -3.67
CA ARG A 130 -20.16 -9.64 -2.60
C ARG A 130 -21.34 -8.68 -2.70
N ASN A 131 -21.20 -7.59 -3.47
CA ASN A 131 -22.22 -6.54 -3.59
C ASN A 131 -22.52 -6.25 -5.07
N PRO A 132 -23.25 -7.14 -5.78
CA PRO A 132 -23.50 -7.00 -7.21
C PRO A 132 -24.15 -5.68 -7.60
N LEU A 133 -25.05 -5.14 -6.76
CA LEU A 133 -25.67 -3.83 -7.00
C LEU A 133 -24.66 -2.67 -7.02
N VAL A 134 -23.61 -2.75 -6.21
CA VAL A 134 -22.53 -1.75 -6.21
C VAL A 134 -21.69 -1.89 -7.47
N LEU A 135 -21.37 -3.13 -7.87
CA LEU A 135 -20.65 -3.40 -9.11
C LEU A 135 -21.40 -2.90 -10.35
N GLU A 136 -22.71 -3.14 -10.44
CA GLU A 136 -23.54 -2.66 -11.55
C GLU A 136 -23.54 -1.13 -11.63
N LYS A 137 -23.72 -0.43 -10.50
CA LYS A 137 -23.63 1.04 -10.45
C LYS A 137 -22.25 1.57 -10.88
N ALA A 138 -21.17 0.88 -10.52
CA ALA A 138 -19.82 1.26 -10.94
C ALA A 138 -19.63 1.11 -12.46
N LYS A 139 -20.16 0.04 -13.04
CA LYS A 139 -20.17 -0.17 -14.50
C LYS A 139 -21.05 0.85 -15.21
N GLU A 140 -22.22 1.17 -14.66
CA GLU A 140 -23.10 2.21 -15.19
C GLU A 140 -22.38 3.58 -15.22
N GLU A 141 -21.67 3.94 -14.14
CA GLU A 141 -20.85 5.16 -14.11
C GLU A 141 -19.78 5.16 -15.21
N LEU A 142 -19.04 4.05 -15.37
CA LEU A 142 -18.03 3.91 -16.42
C LEU A 142 -18.64 4.07 -17.82
N ASN A 143 -19.78 3.44 -18.07
CA ASN A 143 -20.46 3.52 -19.36
C ASN A 143 -20.94 4.94 -19.67
N ILE A 144 -21.50 5.65 -18.67
CA ILE A 144 -21.98 7.03 -18.84
C ILE A 144 -20.83 8.02 -19.04
N GLN A 145 -19.74 7.90 -18.27
CA GLN A 145 -18.66 8.91 -18.26
C GLN A 145 -17.60 8.66 -19.33
N ILE A 146 -17.35 7.40 -19.70
CA ILE A 146 -16.26 7.00 -20.59
C ILE A 146 -16.80 6.52 -21.95
N GLY A 147 -17.87 5.71 -21.93
CA GLY A 147 -18.37 5.00 -23.10
C GLY A 147 -17.53 3.77 -23.46
N GLU A 148 -17.80 3.15 -24.60
CA GLU A 148 -17.20 1.87 -25.01
C GLU A 148 -16.09 2.01 -26.08
N GLU A 149 -15.90 3.21 -26.63
CA GLU A 149 -15.10 3.42 -27.86
C GLU A 149 -13.64 3.81 -27.62
N ARG A 150 -13.22 4.00 -26.36
CA ARG A 150 -11.87 4.48 -26.03
C ARG A 150 -11.36 3.95 -24.69
N PHE A 151 -10.05 4.04 -24.49
CA PHE A 151 -9.41 3.69 -23.22
C PHE A 151 -9.60 4.79 -22.17
N ILE A 152 -9.53 4.37 -20.90
CA ILE A 152 -9.54 5.27 -19.76
C ILE A 152 -8.17 5.94 -19.66
N VAL A 153 -8.19 7.26 -19.58
CA VAL A 153 -7.00 8.06 -19.31
C VAL A 153 -7.07 8.65 -17.90
N GLU A 154 -5.91 9.05 -17.36
CA GLU A 154 -5.79 9.60 -16.02
C GLU A 154 -6.76 10.77 -15.73
N SER A 155 -7.00 11.64 -16.72
CA SER A 155 -7.90 12.78 -16.54
C SER A 155 -9.37 12.41 -16.35
N ASP A 156 -9.78 11.20 -16.74
CA ASP A 156 -11.15 10.71 -16.57
C ASP A 156 -11.48 10.31 -15.12
N ILE A 157 -10.47 9.97 -14.31
CA ILE A 157 -10.67 9.50 -12.94
C ILE A 157 -11.48 10.51 -12.12
N ASN A 158 -11.30 11.81 -12.37
CA ASN A 158 -12.04 12.89 -11.72
C ASN A 158 -13.57 12.85 -11.96
N LYS A 159 -14.04 12.15 -13.00
CA LYS A 159 -15.46 11.97 -13.30
C LYS A 159 -16.06 10.72 -12.65
N LEU A 160 -15.22 9.77 -12.25
CA LEU A 160 -15.62 8.47 -11.68
C LEU A 160 -15.80 8.58 -10.16
N ILE A 161 -16.79 9.37 -9.75
CA ILE A 161 -17.01 9.75 -8.35
C ILE A 161 -17.45 8.55 -7.50
N TYR A 162 -18.29 7.68 -8.04
CA TYR A 162 -18.76 6.48 -7.36
C TYR A 162 -17.65 5.43 -7.23
N LEU A 163 -16.81 5.27 -8.26
CA LEU A 163 -15.61 4.43 -8.19
C LEU A 163 -14.64 4.92 -7.11
N GLN A 164 -14.42 6.24 -7.00
CA GLN A 164 -13.63 6.81 -5.91
C GLN A 164 -14.25 6.54 -4.53
N ALA A 165 -15.59 6.59 -4.42
CA ALA A 165 -16.30 6.26 -3.19
C ALA A 165 -16.16 4.77 -2.81
N ILE A 166 -16.16 3.87 -3.79
CA ILE A 166 -15.92 2.42 -3.62
C ILE A 166 -14.53 2.17 -3.04
N VAL A 167 -13.51 2.81 -3.61
CA VAL A 167 -12.13 2.68 -3.11
C VAL A 167 -12.01 3.23 -1.70
N LYS A 168 -12.63 4.39 -1.42
CA LYS A 168 -12.61 5.00 -0.09
C LYS A 168 -13.30 4.12 0.97
N GLU A 169 -14.45 3.52 0.66
CA GLU A 169 -15.15 2.58 1.55
C GLU A 169 -14.37 1.28 1.73
N THR A 170 -13.67 0.82 0.69
CA THR A 170 -12.79 -0.35 0.80
C THR A 170 -11.64 -0.08 1.76
N LEU A 171 -10.97 1.07 1.62
CA LEU A 171 -9.89 1.49 2.51
C LEU A 171 -10.36 1.69 3.97
N ARG A 172 -11.63 2.02 4.19
CA ARG A 172 -12.23 2.11 5.53
C ARG A 172 -12.42 0.75 6.17
N LEU A 173 -12.99 -0.21 5.44
CA LEU A 173 -13.30 -1.54 5.97
C LEU A 173 -12.07 -2.47 6.04
N TYR A 174 -11.24 -2.43 5.00
CA TYR A 174 -10.05 -3.28 4.84
C TYR A 174 -8.81 -2.41 4.55
N PRO A 175 -8.40 -1.54 5.49
CA PRO A 175 -7.19 -0.74 5.32
C PRO A 175 -5.98 -1.67 5.16
N PRO A 176 -5.06 -1.42 4.20
CA PRO A 176 -3.87 -2.26 4.02
C PRO A 176 -3.01 -2.38 5.28
N GLY A 177 -2.96 -1.34 6.12
CA GLY A 177 -2.26 -1.36 7.41
C GLY A 177 -3.21 -1.10 8.58
N PRO A 178 -4.00 -2.09 9.05
CA PRO A 178 -5.07 -1.88 10.03
C PRO A 178 -4.58 -1.43 11.41
N LEU A 179 -3.32 -1.68 11.75
CA LEU A 179 -2.69 -1.28 13.01
C LEU A 179 -1.69 -0.11 12.88
N SER A 180 -1.62 0.53 11.70
CA SER A 180 -0.60 1.54 11.37
C SER A 180 0.84 1.00 11.55
N ALA A 181 1.83 1.75 11.08
CA ALA A 181 3.21 1.53 11.50
C ALA A 181 3.36 1.90 13.00
N PRO A 182 4.03 1.06 13.81
CA PRO A 182 4.33 1.39 15.20
C PRO A 182 5.10 2.70 15.33
N ARG A 183 4.81 3.46 16.39
CA ARG A 183 5.52 4.70 16.77
C ARG A 183 6.14 4.53 18.14
N GLU A 184 7.13 5.35 18.46
CA GLU A 184 7.79 5.35 19.76
C GLU A 184 7.82 6.78 20.31
N PHE A 185 7.51 6.94 21.59
CA PHE A 185 7.57 8.23 22.26
C PHE A 185 9.03 8.63 22.50
N THR A 186 9.45 9.78 21.98
CA THR A 186 10.84 10.27 22.06
C THR A 186 11.17 10.94 23.40
N GLU A 187 10.14 11.29 24.16
CA GLU A 187 10.21 11.94 25.47
C GLU A 187 9.02 11.51 26.32
N ASP A 188 9.11 11.75 27.63
CA ASP A 188 8.01 11.53 28.55
C ASP A 188 6.89 12.55 28.26
N CYS A 189 5.64 12.10 28.21
CA CYS A 189 4.50 12.98 27.93
C CYS A 189 3.23 12.55 28.68
N ASN A 190 2.22 13.43 28.70
CA ASN A 190 0.90 13.10 29.21
C ASN A 190 -0.10 13.07 28.04
N LEU A 191 -0.80 11.94 27.87
CA LEU A 191 -1.77 11.74 26.79
C LEU A 191 -3.05 11.12 27.35
N GLY A 192 -4.20 11.75 27.11
CA GLY A 192 -5.50 11.23 27.56
C GLY A 192 -5.61 11.02 29.08
N GLY A 193 -4.87 11.81 29.87
CA GLY A 193 -4.80 11.67 31.33
C GLY A 193 -3.78 10.63 31.83
N TYR A 194 -3.05 9.96 30.94
CA TYR A 194 -2.02 8.99 31.29
C TYR A 194 -0.61 9.57 31.12
N HIS A 195 0.28 9.26 32.06
CA HIS A 195 1.70 9.55 31.91
C HIS A 195 2.38 8.44 31.11
N ILE A 196 2.96 8.79 29.97
CA ILE A 196 3.63 7.88 29.04
C ILE A 196 5.13 8.16 29.11
N LYS A 197 5.92 7.11 29.36
CA LYS A 197 7.38 7.21 29.38
C LYS A 197 7.96 7.17 27.97
N LYS A 198 9.08 7.86 27.78
CA LYS A 198 9.97 7.73 26.63
C LYS A 198 10.27 6.25 26.34
N GLY A 199 10.30 5.90 25.07
CA GLY A 199 10.53 4.53 24.59
C GLY A 199 9.27 3.65 24.61
N THR A 200 8.14 4.15 25.11
CA THR A 200 6.86 3.43 24.97
C THR A 200 6.47 3.35 23.50
N ARG A 201 5.99 2.18 23.07
CA ARG A 201 5.48 1.99 21.70
C ARG A 201 3.99 2.27 21.61
N LEU A 202 3.60 3.03 20.61
CA LEU A 202 2.22 3.30 20.23
C LEU A 202 1.88 2.52 18.96
N ILE A 203 0.80 1.76 19.00
CA ILE A 203 0.21 1.09 17.84
C ILE A 203 -1.21 1.63 17.72
N THR A 204 -1.51 2.31 16.62
CA THR A 204 -2.82 2.92 16.40
C THR A 204 -3.70 1.93 15.67
N ASN A 205 -4.77 1.46 16.32
CA ASN A 205 -5.75 0.59 15.68
C ASN A 205 -6.66 1.40 14.75
N LEU A 206 -6.24 1.56 13.49
CA LEU A 206 -6.95 2.30 12.47
C LEU A 206 -8.28 1.63 12.12
N TRP A 207 -8.30 0.30 12.01
CA TRP A 207 -9.53 -0.44 11.74
C TRP A 207 -10.63 -0.13 12.78
N LYS A 208 -10.26 -0.07 14.06
CA LYS A 208 -11.20 0.26 15.14
C LYS A 208 -11.76 1.68 15.02
N ILE A 209 -10.95 2.64 14.58
CA ILE A 209 -11.38 4.02 14.33
C ILE A 209 -12.32 4.06 13.12
N HIS A 210 -11.94 3.39 12.03
CA HIS A 210 -12.70 3.36 10.76
C HIS A 210 -14.02 2.60 10.87
N THR A 211 -14.20 1.81 11.93
CA THR A 211 -15.41 1.03 12.22
C THR A 211 -16.08 1.45 13.54
N ASP A 212 -15.76 2.65 14.05
CA ASP A 212 -16.40 3.17 15.26
C ASP A 212 -17.89 3.45 15.00
N PRO A 213 -18.84 2.77 15.68
CA PRO A 213 -20.27 2.96 15.46
C PRO A 213 -20.78 4.35 15.88
N SER A 214 -20.02 5.10 16.68
CA SER A 214 -20.38 6.48 17.03
C SER A 214 -20.16 7.48 15.89
N ILE A 215 -19.33 7.11 14.92
CA ILE A 215 -18.95 7.94 13.77
C ILE A 215 -19.57 7.38 12.47
N TRP A 216 -19.60 6.06 12.35
CA TRP A 216 -20.02 5.33 11.16
C TRP A 216 -21.30 4.54 11.42
N PRO A 217 -22.46 4.99 10.92
CA PRO A 217 -23.68 4.19 10.92
C PRO A 217 -23.48 2.92 10.09
N ASP A 218 -23.96 1.78 10.62
CA ASP A 218 -23.73 0.44 10.06
C ASP A 218 -22.25 0.23 9.69
N PRO A 219 -21.34 0.27 10.68
CA PRO A 219 -19.91 0.45 10.43
C PRO A 219 -19.27 -0.71 9.66
N LEU A 220 -19.86 -1.91 9.71
CA LEU A 220 -19.35 -3.10 9.04
C LEU A 220 -20.01 -3.36 7.68
N GLU A 221 -21.05 -2.58 7.30
CA GLU A 221 -21.67 -2.72 6.00
C GLU A 221 -20.91 -1.92 4.95
N PHE A 222 -20.70 -2.53 3.78
CA PHE A 222 -20.06 -1.90 2.63
C PHE A 222 -21.06 -0.98 1.92
N LYS A 223 -20.96 0.33 2.19
CA LYS A 223 -21.86 1.35 1.63
C LYS A 223 -21.08 2.53 1.06
N PRO A 224 -20.57 2.45 -0.18
CA PRO A 224 -19.89 3.56 -0.83
C PRO A 224 -20.70 4.87 -0.83
N GLU A 225 -22.03 4.78 -0.86
CA GLU A 225 -22.96 5.91 -0.85
C GLU A 225 -22.77 6.86 0.35
N ARG A 226 -22.19 6.39 1.46
CA ARG A 226 -21.88 7.27 2.61
C ARG A 226 -20.94 8.41 2.23
N PHE A 227 -20.01 8.16 1.30
CA PHE A 227 -19.08 9.17 0.80
C PHE A 227 -19.64 10.05 -0.31
N LEU A 228 -20.90 9.83 -0.71
CA LEU A 228 -21.65 10.74 -1.57
C LEU A 228 -22.66 11.59 -0.79
N THR A 229 -22.95 11.21 0.46
CA THR A 229 -24.03 11.77 1.27
C THR A 229 -23.51 12.29 2.60
N THR A 230 -23.60 11.49 3.68
CA THR A 230 -23.32 11.91 5.06
C THR A 230 -21.86 12.23 5.35
N HIS A 231 -20.94 11.63 4.61
CA HIS A 231 -19.48 11.75 4.81
C HIS A 231 -18.78 12.26 3.55
N LYS A 232 -19.47 13.08 2.74
CA LYS A 232 -18.97 13.59 1.46
C LYS A 232 -17.63 14.33 1.56
N ASP A 233 -17.47 15.12 2.61
CA ASP A 233 -16.29 15.99 2.78
C ASP A 233 -15.09 15.27 3.40
N ILE A 234 -15.27 14.02 3.86
CA ILE A 234 -14.18 13.22 4.42
C ILE A 234 -13.26 12.74 3.31
N ASP A 235 -11.99 13.13 3.39
CA ASP A 235 -10.92 12.66 2.52
C ASP A 235 -9.98 11.67 3.23
N ALA A 236 -9.14 11.00 2.45
CA ALA A 236 -8.13 10.06 2.95
C ALA A 236 -6.74 10.71 3.09
N LYS A 237 -6.67 12.05 3.22
CA LYS A 237 -5.40 12.81 3.19
C LYS A 237 -4.84 13.14 4.58
N GLY A 238 -5.39 12.49 5.62
CA GLY A 238 -4.86 12.52 6.98
C GLY A 238 -5.29 13.72 7.82
N GLN A 239 -6.24 14.55 7.35
CA GLN A 239 -6.84 15.62 8.15
C GLN A 239 -8.20 15.22 8.78
N HIS A 240 -8.85 14.20 8.23
CA HIS A 240 -10.09 13.63 8.75
C HIS A 240 -9.76 12.38 9.60
N PHE A 241 -9.78 12.52 10.92
CA PHE A 241 -9.33 11.45 11.82
C PHE A 241 -10.25 10.23 11.86
N GLU A 242 -11.48 10.37 11.34
CA GLU A 242 -12.43 9.29 11.15
C GLU A 242 -11.98 8.30 10.07
N LEU A 243 -11.17 8.75 9.10
CA LEU A 243 -10.67 7.97 7.96
C LEU A 243 -9.19 8.25 7.69
N LEU A 244 -8.35 7.32 8.12
CA LEU A 244 -6.88 7.43 8.12
C LEU A 244 -6.16 6.25 7.44
N PRO A 245 -6.57 5.77 6.25
CA PRO A 245 -5.94 4.60 5.62
C PRO A 245 -4.46 4.84 5.27
N PHE A 246 -4.04 6.09 5.17
CA PHE A 246 -2.66 6.51 4.92
C PHE A 246 -1.97 7.12 6.15
N GLY A 247 -2.62 7.06 7.32
CA GLY A 247 -2.15 7.70 8.56
C GLY A 247 -2.30 9.22 8.55
N SER A 248 -1.55 9.89 9.44
CA SER A 248 -1.55 11.35 9.60
C SER A 248 -0.21 11.85 10.18
N GLY A 249 0.02 13.16 10.10
CA GLY A 249 1.17 13.85 10.68
C GLY A 249 2.49 13.60 9.96
N ARG A 250 3.61 13.76 10.68
CA ARG A 250 4.98 13.71 10.12
C ARG A 250 5.37 12.39 9.44
N ARG A 251 4.64 11.32 9.71
CA ARG A 251 4.88 9.97 9.18
C ARG A 251 3.65 9.44 8.43
N ILE A 252 2.88 10.36 7.87
CA ILE A 252 1.83 10.05 6.90
C ILE A 252 2.48 9.39 5.67
N CYS A 253 1.76 8.47 5.02
CA CYS A 253 2.24 7.80 3.82
C CYS A 253 2.66 8.84 2.76
N PRO A 254 3.91 8.81 2.26
CA PRO A 254 4.35 9.71 1.21
C PRO A 254 3.71 9.37 -0.15
N GLY A 255 3.19 8.15 -0.31
CA GLY A 255 2.62 7.62 -1.55
C GLY A 255 1.11 7.82 -1.72
N ILE A 256 0.44 8.69 -0.93
CA ILE A 256 -1.03 8.86 -1.00
C ILE A 256 -1.52 9.12 -2.43
N SER A 257 -0.96 10.15 -3.08
CA SER A 257 -1.41 10.57 -4.40
C SER A 257 -1.19 9.47 -5.44
N PHE A 258 0.01 8.88 -5.44
CA PHE A 258 0.36 7.80 -6.37
C PHE A 258 -0.50 6.55 -6.14
N GLY A 259 -0.63 6.10 -4.89
CA GLY A 259 -1.41 4.91 -4.54
C GLY A 259 -2.88 5.05 -4.93
N LEU A 260 -3.52 6.18 -4.57
CA LEU A 260 -4.91 6.43 -4.98
C LEU A 260 -5.04 6.49 -6.50
N HIS A 261 -4.12 7.14 -7.20
CA HIS A 261 -4.17 7.23 -8.67
C HIS A 261 -4.07 5.84 -9.32
N MET A 262 -3.08 5.06 -8.90
CA MET A 262 -2.87 3.69 -9.38
C MET A 262 -4.09 2.82 -9.12
N ILE A 263 -4.62 2.83 -7.90
CA ILE A 263 -5.77 2.01 -7.53
C ILE A 263 -7.00 2.40 -8.36
N HIS A 264 -7.31 3.70 -8.49
CA HIS A 264 -8.46 4.13 -9.28
C HIS A 264 -8.29 3.79 -10.76
N LEU A 265 -7.13 4.05 -11.35
CA LEU A 265 -6.88 3.82 -12.77
C LEU A 265 -6.89 2.33 -13.10
N THR A 266 -6.23 1.50 -12.30
CA THR A 266 -6.21 0.04 -12.49
C THR A 266 -7.61 -0.55 -12.32
N LEU A 267 -8.35 -0.15 -11.27
CA LEU A 267 -9.71 -0.62 -11.05
C LEU A 267 -10.65 -0.21 -12.18
N ALA A 268 -10.60 1.06 -12.59
CA ALA A 268 -11.44 1.59 -13.65
C ALA A 268 -11.18 0.87 -14.98
N ASN A 269 -9.90 0.74 -15.39
CA ASN A 269 -9.53 -0.02 -16.59
C ASN A 269 -9.97 -1.48 -16.52
N PHE A 270 -9.80 -2.12 -15.36
CA PHE A 270 -10.17 -3.52 -15.18
C PHE A 270 -11.67 -3.73 -15.30
N LEU A 271 -12.49 -2.93 -14.62
CA LEU A 271 -13.95 -3.04 -14.66
C LEU A 271 -14.56 -2.59 -16.00
N HIS A 272 -13.90 -1.65 -16.69
CA HIS A 272 -14.29 -1.21 -18.02
C HIS A 272 -13.97 -2.26 -19.08
N SER A 273 -12.79 -2.88 -18.98
CA SER A 273 -12.35 -3.90 -19.93
C SER A 273 -12.98 -5.26 -19.71
N PHE A 274 -13.43 -5.60 -18.51
CA PHE A 274 -13.83 -6.96 -18.18
C PHE A 274 -15.13 -7.07 -17.40
N GLU A 275 -15.93 -8.06 -17.77
CA GLU A 275 -16.98 -8.61 -16.93
C GLU A 275 -16.34 -9.59 -15.92
N ILE A 276 -16.58 -9.33 -14.64
CA ILE A 276 -16.12 -10.19 -13.55
C ILE A 276 -17.28 -10.91 -12.89
N SER A 277 -17.04 -12.16 -12.50
CA SER A 277 -17.99 -12.96 -11.73
C SER A 277 -17.25 -13.92 -10.81
N ASN A 278 -17.95 -14.38 -9.76
CA ASN A 278 -17.43 -15.41 -8.89
C ASN A 278 -17.44 -16.76 -9.63
N GLY A 279 -16.30 -17.46 -9.63
CA GLY A 279 -16.18 -18.78 -10.27
C GLY A 279 -16.81 -19.92 -9.48
N SER A 280 -17.17 -19.66 -8.22
CA SER A 280 -17.79 -20.62 -7.31
C SER A 280 -19.24 -20.24 -6.99
N SER A 281 -20.05 -21.24 -6.61
CA SER A 281 -21.36 -21.01 -6.00
C SER A 281 -21.28 -20.49 -4.57
N GLU A 282 -20.15 -20.71 -3.90
CA GLU A 282 -19.93 -20.25 -2.53
C GLU A 282 -19.61 -18.75 -2.50
N PRO A 283 -20.06 -18.01 -1.47
CA PRO A 283 -19.69 -16.62 -1.29
C PRO A 283 -18.17 -16.44 -1.23
N VAL A 284 -17.68 -15.29 -1.72
CA VAL A 284 -16.26 -14.93 -1.62
C VAL A 284 -15.84 -14.90 -0.15
N ASP A 285 -14.82 -15.70 0.18
CA ASP A 285 -14.20 -15.74 1.51
C ASP A 285 -13.55 -14.38 1.84
N MET A 286 -13.97 -13.76 2.93
CA MET A 286 -13.44 -12.46 3.39
C MET A 286 -12.46 -12.59 4.56
N THR A 287 -11.93 -13.78 4.82
CA THR A 287 -11.01 -13.99 5.94
C THR A 287 -9.70 -13.25 5.71
N GLU A 288 -9.27 -12.48 6.71
CA GLU A 288 -8.02 -11.72 6.74
C GLU A 288 -6.85 -12.60 7.22
N ASN A 289 -5.67 -12.39 6.67
CA ASN A 289 -4.43 -13.03 7.11
C ASN A 289 -3.70 -12.16 8.14
N LEU A 290 -2.93 -12.81 9.02
CA LEU A 290 -2.06 -12.11 9.96
C LEU A 290 -0.75 -11.73 9.27
N GLY A 291 -0.52 -10.43 9.09
CA GLY A 291 0.68 -9.90 8.47
C GLY A 291 0.90 -8.42 8.77
N MET A 292 1.98 -7.85 8.25
CA MET A 292 2.17 -6.40 8.26
C MET A 292 1.12 -5.68 7.41
N THR A 293 0.71 -6.32 6.32
CA THR A 293 -0.40 -5.92 5.46
C THR A 293 -1.62 -6.81 5.71
N ASN A 294 -2.82 -6.24 5.54
CA ASN A 294 -4.07 -6.97 5.62
C ASN A 294 -4.33 -7.77 4.34
N GLU A 295 -3.59 -8.85 4.13
CA GLU A 295 -3.80 -9.73 2.99
C GLU A 295 -5.02 -10.64 3.21
N LYS A 296 -5.69 -11.03 2.12
CA LYS A 296 -6.71 -12.06 2.17
C LYS A 296 -6.07 -13.42 2.52
N ALA A 297 -6.69 -14.19 3.40
CA ALA A 297 -6.15 -15.47 3.88
C ALA A 297 -6.05 -16.54 2.78
N THR A 298 -6.96 -16.50 1.81
CA THR A 298 -6.98 -17.41 0.65
C THR A 298 -6.91 -16.59 -0.65
N PRO A 299 -6.22 -17.06 -1.70
CA PRO A 299 -6.22 -16.38 -2.99
C PRO A 299 -7.63 -16.10 -3.52
N LEU A 300 -7.81 -14.97 -4.20
CA LEU A 300 -9.06 -14.64 -4.85
C LEU A 300 -9.06 -15.21 -6.27
N GLU A 301 -9.96 -16.14 -6.55
CA GLU A 301 -10.20 -16.70 -7.88
C GLU A 301 -11.47 -16.10 -8.47
N ILE A 302 -11.38 -15.58 -9.70
CA ILE A 302 -12.49 -14.91 -10.39
C ILE A 302 -12.57 -15.38 -11.84
N LEU A 303 -13.78 -15.41 -12.38
CA LEU A 303 -13.99 -15.56 -13.82
C LEU A 303 -14.01 -14.18 -14.45
N VAL A 304 -13.19 -14.02 -15.49
CA VAL A 304 -13.02 -12.77 -16.22
C VAL A 304 -13.40 -13.03 -17.67
N LYS A 305 -14.30 -12.21 -18.20
CA LYS A 305 -14.72 -12.24 -19.60
C LYS A 305 -14.47 -10.86 -20.23
N PRO A 306 -13.81 -10.77 -21.39
CA PRO A 306 -13.66 -9.50 -22.10
C PRO A 306 -15.02 -8.86 -22.36
N HIS A 307 -15.15 -7.58 -22.03
CA HIS A 307 -16.38 -6.84 -22.24
C HIS A 307 -16.51 -6.36 -23.70
N PHE A 308 -15.39 -5.95 -24.31
CA PHE A 308 -15.35 -5.45 -25.69
C PHE A 308 -15.01 -6.54 -26.71
N SER A 309 -15.23 -6.23 -28.00
CA SER A 309 -14.82 -7.12 -29.09
C SER A 309 -13.29 -7.24 -29.17
N HIS A 310 -12.78 -8.36 -29.69
CA HIS A 310 -11.35 -8.65 -29.79
C HIS A 310 -10.50 -7.51 -30.38
N LYS A 311 -11.05 -6.76 -31.35
CA LYS A 311 -10.38 -5.63 -32.02
C LYS A 311 -9.98 -4.50 -31.07
N TYR A 312 -10.68 -4.33 -29.95
CA TYR A 312 -10.36 -3.30 -28.96
C TYR A 312 -9.05 -3.61 -28.21
N TYR A 313 -8.75 -4.89 -28.01
CA TYR A 313 -7.55 -5.33 -27.29
C TYR A 313 -6.32 -5.51 -28.19
N GLU A 314 -6.47 -5.57 -29.52
CA GLU A 314 -5.36 -5.60 -30.47
C GLU A 314 -4.65 -4.24 -30.62
N THR A 315 -5.31 -3.15 -30.19
CA THR A 315 -4.77 -1.79 -30.18
C THR A 315 -4.15 -1.37 -28.85
N MET A 316 -4.12 -2.26 -27.84
CA MET A 316 -3.35 -2.09 -26.60
C MET A 316 -1.86 -2.35 -26.85
#